data_AF-A0A177NM29-F1
#
_entry.id   AF-A0A177NM29-F1
#
_cell.length_a   1.000
_cell.length_b   1.000
_cell.length_c   1.000
_cell.angle_alpha   90.00
_cell.angle_beta   90.00
_cell.angle_gamma   90.00
#
_symmetry.space_group_name_H-M   'P 1'
#
loop_
_entity.id
_entity.type
_entity.pdbx_description
1 polymer ?
#
loop_
_entity_poly.entity_id
_entity_poly.type
_entity_poly.pdbx_seq_one_letter_code
_entity_poly.pdbx_strand_id
1 'polypeptide(L)' 'MNSIDLLNHRLQFFEQLHQEFLFLTGYGTYAHINSRDVYRLYLDYLAEAQAAGAELRQDNQISFIRSYIKSR' A
#
# COMPACT_ATOMS: atom_id res chain seq x y z
N MET A 1 -14.98 -10.05 4.28
CA MET A 1 -14.75 -9.43 2.95
C MET A 1 -14.93 -10.51 1.90
N ASN A 2 -15.72 -10.29 0.85
CA ASN A 2 -15.82 -11.29 -0.23
C ASN A 2 -14.56 -11.20 -1.14
N SER A 3 -14.41 -12.13 -2.08
CA SER A 3 -13.23 -12.19 -2.97
C SER A 3 -13.09 -10.98 -3.90
N ILE A 4 -14.20 -10.36 -4.29
CA ILE A 4 -14.24 -9.18 -5.17
C ILE A 4 -13.81 -7.93 -4.40
N ASP A 5 -14.30 -7.76 -3.17
CA ASP A 5 -13.94 -6.65 -2.29
C ASP A 5 -12.43 -6.66 -2.01
N LEU A 6 -11.86 -7.85 -1.76
CA LEU A 6 -10.42 -8.01 -1.53
C LEU A 6 -9.60 -7.69 -2.78
N LEU A 7 -10.09 -8.06 -3.96
CA LEU A 7 -9.46 -7.72 -5.23
C LEU A 7 -9.45 -6.20 -5.47
N ASN A 8 -10.59 -5.55 -5.26
CA ASN A 8 -10.74 -4.11 -5.44
C ASN A 8 -9.85 -3.33 -4.46
N HIS A 9 -9.83 -3.75 -3.19
CA HIS A 9 -8.96 -3.15 -2.18
C HIS A 9 -7.47 -3.29 -2.53
N ARG A 10 -7.06 -4.45 -3.07
CA ARG A 10 -5.68 -4.64 -3.53
C ARG A 10 -5.33 -3.70 -4.69
N LEU A 11 -6.23 -3.52 -5.66
CA LEU A 11 -6.01 -2.60 -6.78
C LEU A 11 -5.88 -1.16 -6.28
N GLN A 12 -6.76 -0.73 -5.37
CA GLN A 12 -6.70 0.58 -4.72
C GLN A 12 -5.39 0.78 -3.94
N PHE A 13 -4.88 -0.26 -3.29
CA PHE A 13 -3.57 -0.22 -2.63
C PHE A 13 -2.44 0.08 -3.61
N PHE A 14 -2.41 -0.60 -4.75
CA PHE A 14 -1.36 -0.42 -5.75
C PHE A 14 -1.41 0.98 -6.38
N GLU A 15 -2.60 1.47 -6.69
CA GLU A 15 -2.79 2.83 -7.20
C GLU A 15 -2.34 3.88 -6.18
N GLN A 16 -2.72 3.73 -4.90
CA GLN A 16 -2.29 4.68 -3.88
C GLN A 16 -0.78 4.63 -3.65
N LEU A 17 -0.17 3.44 -3.67
CA LEU A 17 1.28 3.27 -3.55
C LEU A 17 1.98 4.04 -4.66
N HIS A 18 1.51 3.89 -5.90
CA HIS A 18 2.01 4.63 -7.05
C HIS A 18 1.93 6.15 -6.84
N GLN A 19 0.75 6.65 -6.48
CA GLN A 19 0.51 8.09 -6.28
C GLN A 19 1.39 8.67 -5.16
N GLU A 20 1.52 7.98 -4.02
CA GLU A 20 2.33 8.48 -2.90
C GLU A 20 3.83 8.45 -3.21
N PHE A 21 4.32 7.44 -3.95
CA PHE A 21 5.70 7.44 -4.42
C PHE A 21 5.96 8.61 -5.38
N LEU A 22 5.06 8.84 -6.34
CA LEU A 22 5.15 9.99 -7.25
C LEU A 22 5.19 11.31 -6.48
N PHE A 23 4.31 11.47 -5.49
CA PHE A 23 4.19 12.68 -4.69
C PHE A 23 5.43 12.94 -3.82
N LEU A 24 5.96 11.91 -3.15
CA LEU A 24 7.04 12.07 -2.17
C LEU A 24 8.45 12.00 -2.77
N THR A 25 8.64 11.25 -3.85
CA THR A 25 9.98 10.91 -4.36
C THR A 25 10.19 11.25 -5.85
N GLY A 26 9.13 11.68 -6.55
CA GLY A 26 9.15 11.89 -7.99
C GLY A 26 9.10 10.58 -8.80
N TYR A 27 8.97 10.71 -10.13
CA TYR A 27 8.69 9.58 -11.04
C TYR A 27 9.78 8.51 -11.08
N GLY A 28 11.05 8.88 -10.85
CA GLY A 28 12.19 7.97 -11.02
C GLY A 28 12.27 6.83 -10.01
N THR A 29 11.80 7.05 -8.77
CA THR A 29 12.00 6.10 -7.66
C THR A 29 10.99 4.96 -7.68
N TYR A 30 9.76 5.22 -8.14
CA TYR A 30 8.72 4.18 -8.23
C TYR A 30 9.10 3.05 -9.21
N ALA A 31 9.86 3.37 -10.26
CA ALA A 31 10.26 2.43 -11.31
C ALA A 31 11.14 1.26 -10.80
N HIS A 32 11.67 1.36 -9.58
CA HIS A 32 12.58 0.35 -9.00
C HIS A 32 11.88 -0.68 -8.09
N ILE A 33 10.59 -0.52 -7.82
CA ILE A 33 9.83 -1.50 -7.04
C ILE A 33 9.21 -2.54 -7.98
N ASN A 34 9.60 -3.80 -7.80
CA ASN A 34 9.03 -4.91 -8.58
C ASN A 34 7.65 -5.34 -8.02
N SER A 35 6.86 -6.03 -8.84
CA SER A 35 5.50 -6.45 -8.50
C SER A 35 5.41 -7.40 -7.29
N ARG A 36 6.46 -8.19 -7.04
CA ARG A 36 6.53 -9.08 -5.87
C ARG A 36 6.66 -8.29 -4.57
N ASP A 37 7.48 -7.25 -4.57
CA ASP A 37 7.68 -6.37 -3.42
C ASP A 37 6.43 -5.56 -3.12
N VAL A 38 5.73 -5.07 -4.16
CA VAL A 38 4.41 -4.43 -4.01
C VAL A 38 3.41 -5.37 -3.36
N TYR A 39 3.34 -6.62 -3.83
CA TYR A 39 2.40 -7.60 -3.27
C TYR A 39 2.75 -7.95 -1.82
N ARG A 40 4.05 -8.07 -1.49
CA ARG A 40 4.50 -8.30 -0.12
C ARG A 40 4.11 -7.14 0.80
N LEU A 41 4.33 -5.90 0.37
CA LEU A 41 3.95 -4.71 1.12
C LEU A 41 2.43 -4.66 1.40
N TYR A 42 1.61 -5.10 0.44
CA TYR A 42 0.18 -5.23 0.64
C TYR A 42 -0.19 -6.28 1.72
N LEU A 43 0.50 -7.42 1.74
CA LEU A 43 0.31 -8.43 2.78
C LEU A 43 0.73 -7.90 4.16
N ASP A 44 1.84 -7.16 4.22
CA ASP A 44 2.32 -6.54 5.45
C ASP A 44 1.29 -5.52 5.99
N TYR A 45 0.69 -4.71 5.11
CA TYR A 45 -0.41 -3.81 5.48
C TYR A 45 -1.62 -4.55 6.06
N LEU A 46 -2.06 -5.64 5.42
CA LEU A 46 -3.19 -6.43 5.92
C LEU A 46 -2.89 -7.04 7.29
N ALA A 47 -1.67 -7.55 7.49
CA ALA A 47 -1.24 -8.12 8.75
C ALA A 47 -1.19 -7.07 9.87
N GLU A 48 -0.68 -5.87 9.58
CA GLU A 48 -0.64 -4.76 10.53
C GLU A 48 -2.05 -4.28 10.90
N ALA A 49 -2.92 -4.09 9.91
CA ALA A 49 -4.32 -3.72 10.16
C ALA A 49 -5.05 -4.77 11.01
N GLN A 50 -4.84 -6.05 10.73
CA GLN A 50 -5.40 -7.15 11.53
C GLN A 50 -4.87 -7.15 12.97
N ALA A 51 -3.57 -6.95 13.16
CA ALA A 51 -2.95 -6.92 14.49
C ALA A 51 -3.41 -5.70 15.31
N ALA A 52 -3.62 -4.55 14.67
CA ALA A 52 -4.10 -3.33 15.30
C ALA A 52 -5.62 -3.30 15.51
N GLY A 53 -6.37 -4.27 14.95
CA GLY A 53 -7.83 -4.20 14.88
C GLY A 53 -8.32 -2.98 14.08
N ALA A 54 -7.49 -2.48 13.17
CA ALA A 54 -7.77 -1.30 12.37
C ALA A 54 -8.64 -1.66 11.15
N GLU A 55 -9.54 -0.75 10.79
CA GLU A 55 -10.30 -0.87 9.55
C GLU A 55 -9.40 -0.61 8.34
N LEU A 56 -9.67 -1.32 7.24
CA LEU A 56 -9.01 -1.15 5.94
C LEU A 56 -9.52 0.11 5.22
N ARG A 57 -9.35 1.26 5.86
CA ARG A 57 -9.73 2.57 5.32
C ARG A 57 -8.59 3.20 4.54
N GLN A 58 -8.96 4.11 3.63
CA GLN A 58 -8.01 4.77 2.74
C GLN A 58 -6.97 5.63 3.50
N ASP A 59 -7.36 6.28 4.59
CA ASP A 59 -6.49 7.09 5.44
C ASP A 59 -5.41 6.25 6.15
N ASN A 60 -5.80 5.08 6.68
CA ASN A 60 -4.86 4.11 7.26
C ASN A 60 -3.88 3.60 6.21
N GLN A 61 -4.40 3.28 5.02
CA GLN A 61 -3.60 2.83 3.88
C GLN A 61 -2.56 3.88 3.46
N ILE A 62 -2.97 5.14 3.29
CA ILE A 62 -2.07 6.25 2.94
C ILE A 62 -0.99 6.42 4.01
N SER A 63 -1.38 6.38 5.28
CA SER A 63 -0.46 6.55 6.41
C SER A 63 0.60 5.44 6.42
N PHE A 64 0.19 4.19 6.25
CA PHE A 64 1.09 3.04 6.13
C PHE A 64 2.06 3.18 4.96
N ILE A 65 1.54 3.48 3.76
CA ILE A 65 2.34 3.65 2.53
C ILE A 65 3.37 4.76 2.71
N ARG A 66 2.99 5.91 3.26
CA ARG A 66 3.91 7.02 3.52
C ARG A 66 5.00 6.67 4.52
N SER A 67 4.65 5.92 5.57
CA SER A 67 5.62 5.42 6.55
C SER A 67 6.66 4.53 5.87
N TYR A 68 6.22 3.61 5.02
CA TYR A 68 7.09 2.74 4.23
C TYR A 68 8.02 3.51 3.28
N ILE A 69 7.50 4.51 2.56
CA ILE A 69 8.31 5.31 1.64
C ILE A 69 9.41 6.06 2.39
N LYS A 70 9.09 6.61 3.56
CA LYS A 70 10.04 7.40 4.37
C LYS A 70 11.11 6.56 5.08
N SER A 71 10.89 5.26 5.25
CA SER A 71 11.86 4.36 5.89
C SER A 71 12.87 3.75 4.92
N ARG A 72 12.71 3.98 3.62
CA ARG A 72 13.66 3.64 2.56
C ARG A 72 14.67 4.77 2.34
#